data_AF-A0A5E7YQF9-F1
#
_entry.id   AF-A0A5E7YQF9-F1
#
_cell.length_a   1.000
_cell.length_b   1.000
_cell.length_c   1.000
_cell.angle_alpha   90.00
_cell.angle_beta   90.00
_cell.angle_gamma   90.00
#
_symmetry.space_group_name_H-M   'P 1'
#
loop_
_entity.id
_entity.type
_entity.pdbx_description
1 polymer ?
#
loop_
_entity_poly.entity_id
_entity_poly.type
_entity_poly.pdbx_seq_one_letter_code
_entity_poly.pdbx_strand_id
1 'polypeptide(L)'
;MADFCGWRGLCLTIGMWTRISRLFVIKTKFEAFAVIYGLGTGAVERGVHYLHQYPGFSGKMLFAVCPIAVFMAGARILDSLERENA
;
A
#
# COMPACT_ATOMS: atom_id res chain seq x y z
N MET A 1 20.74 -3.96 -4.17
CA MET A 1 19.71 -3.89 -5.24
C MET A 1 19.33 -2.43 -5.41
N ALA A 2 20.15 -1.51 -5.95
CA ALA A 2 20.98 -1.57 -7.15
C ALA A 2 20.23 -2.16 -8.36
N ASP A 3 20.09 -1.35 -9.41
CA ASP A 3 19.63 -1.67 -10.78
C ASP A 3 18.16 -1.43 -11.18
N PHE A 4 17.77 -0.14 -11.31
CA PHE A 4 16.72 0.32 -12.25
C PHE A 4 17.09 1.65 -12.92
N CYS A 5 18.37 1.86 -13.26
CA CYS A 5 18.80 3.00 -14.07
C CYS A 5 18.50 2.71 -15.56
N GLY A 6 17.22 2.75 -15.95
CA GLY A 6 16.79 2.33 -17.29
C GLY A 6 15.53 3.00 -17.87
N TRP A 7 14.89 3.94 -17.16
CA TRP A 7 13.72 4.65 -17.69
C TRP A 7 13.93 6.17 -17.67
N ARG A 8 14.07 6.75 -18.86
CA ARG A 8 14.39 8.16 -19.17
C ARG A 8 13.38 9.20 -18.64
N GLY A 9 12.34 8.76 -17.92
CA GLY A 9 11.33 9.59 -17.24
C GLY A 9 11.38 9.57 -15.71
N LEU A 10 12.23 8.76 -15.06
CA LEU A 10 12.24 8.63 -13.60
C LEU A 10 13.00 9.72 -12.84
N CYS A 11 13.88 10.48 -13.48
CA CYS A 11 14.77 11.44 -12.79
C CYS A 11 14.00 12.57 -12.07
N LEU A 12 12.84 12.99 -12.58
CA LEU A 12 11.96 13.99 -11.95
C LEU A 12 11.19 13.45 -10.73
N THR A 13 10.93 12.14 -10.67
CA THR A 13 10.15 11.52 -9.60
C THR A 13 10.97 11.29 -8.33
N ILE A 14 12.29 11.08 -8.46
CA ILE A 14 13.18 10.75 -7.33
C ILE A 14 13.40 11.96 -6.41
N GLY A 15 13.51 13.17 -6.98
CA GLY A 15 13.59 14.43 -6.21
C GLY A 15 12.29 14.76 -5.46
N MET A 16 11.14 14.37 -5.99
CA MET A 16 9.84 14.52 -5.32
C MET A 16 9.62 13.44 -4.24
N TRP A 17 10.13 12.22 -4.48
CA TRP A 17 10.08 11.09 -3.53
C TRP A 17 10.85 11.35 -2.23
N THR A 18 11.92 12.15 -2.24
CA THR A 18 12.61 12.53 -0.99
C THR A 18 11.74 13.43 -0.10
N ARG A 19 10.84 14.24 -0.69
CA ARG A 19 9.88 15.11 0.03
C ARG A 19 8.69 14.30 0.52
N ILE A 20 8.21 13.35 -0.27
CA ILE A 20 7.17 12.39 0.11
C ILE A 20 7.68 11.48 1.24
N SER A 21 8.95 11.05 1.20
CA SER A 21 9.57 10.23 2.25
C SER A 21 9.76 10.96 3.58
N ARG A 22 9.71 12.30 3.60
CA ARG A 22 9.68 13.13 4.83
C ARG A 22 8.28 13.30 5.40
N LEU A 23 7.24 13.05 4.59
CA LEU A 23 5.88 12.81 5.07
C LEU A 23 5.79 11.41 5.72
N PHE A 24 6.53 10.42 5.20
CA PHE A 24 6.71 9.10 5.83
C PHE A 24 7.59 9.11 7.11
N VAL A 25 7.80 10.27 7.74
CA VAL A 25 8.18 10.34 9.15
C VAL A 25 6.88 10.17 9.95
N ILE A 26 6.45 8.92 10.09
CA ILE A 26 5.18 8.55 10.71
C ILE A 26 5.27 8.80 12.22
N LYS A 27 4.88 10.00 12.65
CA LYS A 27 4.82 10.35 14.08
C LYS A 27 3.47 9.95 14.71
N THR A 28 2.43 9.75 13.89
CA THR A 28 1.06 9.60 14.37
C THR A 28 0.37 8.35 13.81
N LYS A 29 -0.42 7.69 14.66
CA LYS A 29 -1.23 6.52 14.30
C LYS A 29 -2.22 6.81 13.16
N PHE A 30 -2.71 8.04 13.04
CA PHE A 30 -3.68 8.44 12.01
C PHE A 30 -3.10 8.44 10.59
N GLU A 31 -1.83 8.81 10.42
CA GLU A 31 -1.19 8.77 9.10
C GLU A 31 -1.02 7.34 8.58
N ALA A 32 -0.65 6.42 9.47
CA ALA A 32 -0.55 5.01 9.13
C ALA A 32 -1.90 4.45 8.65
N PHE A 33 -2.99 4.78 9.35
CA PHE A 33 -4.34 4.41 8.93
C PHE A 33 -4.74 5.01 7.58
N ALA A 34 -4.38 6.27 7.31
CA ALA A 34 -4.67 6.91 6.02
C ALA A 34 -3.98 6.23 4.84
N VAL A 35 -2.73 5.78 5.03
CA VAL A 35 -1.97 5.06 4.00
C VAL A 35 -2.55 3.65 3.76
N ILE A 36 -2.80 2.88 4.82
CA ILE A 36 -3.39 1.54 4.72
C ILE A 36 -4.77 1.60 4.04
N TYR A 37 -5.56 2.63 4.38
CA TYR A 37 -6.85 2.88 3.75
C TYR A 37 -6.71 3.20 2.26
N GLY A 38 -5.80 4.10 1.87
CA GLY A 38 -5.57 4.44 0.47
C GLY A 38 -5.07 3.26 -0.39
N LEU A 39 -4.20 2.41 0.18
CA LEU A 39 -3.74 1.19 -0.48
C LEU A 39 -4.85 0.14 -0.59
N GLY A 40 -5.68 0.01 0.44
CA GLY A 40 -6.80 -0.93 0.47
C GLY A 40 -7.92 -0.57 -0.50
N THR A 41 -8.32 0.70 -0.57
CA THR A 41 -9.40 1.15 -1.47
C THR A 41 -9.02 0.98 -2.94
N GLY A 42 -7.78 1.28 -3.32
CA GLY A 42 -7.29 1.06 -4.68
C GLY A 42 -7.21 -0.42 -5.07
N ALA A 43 -6.79 -1.29 -4.15
CA ALA A 43 -6.75 -2.73 -4.37
C ALA A 43 -8.15 -3.33 -4.54
N VAL A 44 -9.11 -2.88 -3.73
CA VAL A 44 -10.51 -3.30 -3.79
C VAL A 44 -11.14 -2.87 -5.12
N GLU A 45 -11.01 -1.61 -5.53
CA GLU A 45 -11.66 -1.14 -6.77
C GLU A 45 -11.22 -1.93 -8.01
N ARG A 46 -9.94 -2.29 -8.09
CA ARG A 46 -9.43 -3.17 -9.16
C ARG A 46 -9.95 -4.60 -9.01
N GLY A 47 -9.99 -5.12 -7.79
CA GLY A 47 -10.48 -6.46 -7.52
C GLY A 47 -11.99 -6.66 -7.82
N VAL A 48 -12.82 -5.64 -7.60
CA VAL A 48 -14.26 -5.68 -7.93
C VAL A 48 -14.45 -5.74 -9.45
N HIS A 49 -13.62 -5.05 -10.22
CA HIS A 49 -13.65 -5.13 -11.69
C HIS A 49 -13.40 -6.55 -12.20
N TYR A 50 -12.44 -7.27 -11.61
CA TYR A 50 -12.17 -8.68 -11.95
C TYR A 50 -13.28 -9.64 -11.50
N LEU A 51 -13.98 -9.30 -10.40
CA LEU A 51 -15.11 -10.08 -9.89
C LEU A 51 -16.31 -10.07 -10.84
N HIS A 52 -16.52 -8.95 -11.54
CA HIS A 52 -17.61 -8.79 -12.51
C HIS A 52 -17.36 -9.59 -13.80
N GLN A 53 -16.08 -9.86 -14.13
CA GLN A 53 -15.69 -10.54 -15.36
C GLN A 53 -15.58 -12.06 -15.20
N TYR A 54 -15.35 -12.55 -13.97
CA TYR A 54 -15.30 -13.98 -13.66
C TYR A 54 -16.22 -14.29 -12.47
N PRO A 55 -17.51 -14.61 -12.70
CA PRO A 55 -18.46 -14.97 -11.64
C PRO A 55 -18.16 -16.40 -11.15
N GLY A 56 -17.11 -16.54 -10.34
CA GLY A 56 -16.67 -17.80 -9.75
C GLY A 56 -16.15 -17.61 -8.31
N PHE A 57 -16.07 -18.70 -7.56
CA PHE A 57 -15.58 -18.69 -6.17
C PHE A 57 -14.12 -18.23 -6.07
N SER A 58 -13.31 -18.50 -7.11
CA SER A 58 -11.93 -18.05 -7.24
C SER A 58 -11.81 -16.52 -7.29
N GLY A 59 -12.74 -15.82 -7.96
CA GLY A 59 -12.74 -14.35 -8.02
C GLY A 59 -12.90 -13.71 -6.64
N LYS A 60 -13.77 -14.28 -5.79
CA LYS A 60 -13.97 -13.80 -4.41
C LYS A 60 -12.78 -14.10 -3.51
N MET A 61 -12.14 -15.25 -3.67
CA MET A 61 -10.90 -15.61 -2.96
C MET A 61 -9.73 -14.67 -3.33
N LEU A 62 -9.55 -14.39 -4.63
CA LEU A 62 -8.53 -13.47 -5.13
C LEU A 62 -8.82 -12.00 -4.75
N PHE A 63 -10.10 -11.63 -4.71
CA PHE A 63 -10.52 -10.33 -4.21
C PHE A 63 -10.25 -10.18 -2.71
N ALA A 64 -10.52 -11.21 -1.91
CA ALA A 64 -10.36 -11.17 -0.46
C ALA A 64 -8.89 -11.24 -0.03
N VAL A 65 -8.04 -12.02 -0.71
CA VAL A 65 -6.62 -12.16 -0.35
C VAL A 65 -5.85 -10.84 -0.46
N CYS A 66 -6.25 -9.96 -1.39
CA CYS A 66 -5.58 -8.68 -1.64
C CYS A 66 -5.69 -7.68 -0.45
N PRO A 67 -6.88 -7.31 0.04
CA PRO A 67 -7.03 -6.50 1.25
C PRO A 67 -6.52 -7.23 2.50
N ILE A 68 -6.66 -8.57 2.59
CA ILE A 68 -6.09 -9.35 3.71
C ILE A 68 -4.57 -9.15 3.79
N ALA A 69 -3.85 -9.20 2.66
CA ALA A 69 -2.41 -8.94 2.62
C ALA A 69 -2.07 -7.50 3.03
N VAL A 70 -2.86 -6.51 2.57
CA VAL A 70 -2.68 -5.10 2.93
C VAL A 70 -2.88 -4.86 4.43
N PHE A 71 -3.90 -5.48 5.04
CA PHE A 71 -4.13 -5.37 6.49
C PHE A 71 -3.03 -6.07 7.30
N MET A 72 -2.51 -7.21 6.85
CA MET A 72 -1.40 -7.90 7.53
C MET A 72 -0.12 -7.04 7.52
N ALA A 73 0.18 -6.40 6.38
CA ALA A 73 1.27 -5.43 6.28
C ALA A 73 1.02 -4.19 7.15
N GLY A 74 -0.21 -3.66 7.12
CA GLY A 74 -0.64 -2.51 7.92
C GLY A 74 -0.55 -2.76 9.44
N ALA A 75 -0.94 -3.96 9.90
CA ALA A 75 -0.84 -4.35 11.30
C ALA A 75 0.60 -4.39 11.80
N ARG A 76 1.53 -4.90 10.97
CA ARG A 76 2.97 -4.90 11.31
C ARG A 76 3.54 -3.49 11.43
N ILE A 77 3.13 -2.60 10.53
CA ILE A 77 3.52 -1.18 10.57
C ILE A 77 2.97 -0.54 11.85
N LEU A 78 1.70 -0.79 12.18
CA LEU A 78 1.06 -0.24 13.37
C LEU A 78 1.71 -0.74 14.67
N ASP A 79 2.03 -2.03 14.78
CA ASP A 79 2.74 -2.61 15.93
C ASP A 79 4.12 -1.98 16.13
N SER A 80 4.85 -1.72 15.03
CA SER A 80 6.16 -1.06 15.09
C SER A 80 6.06 0.38 15.62
N LEU A 81 5.00 1.11 15.26
CA LEU A 81 4.75 2.48 15.71
C LEU A 81 4.27 2.58 17.15
N GLU A 82 3.51 1.59 17.64
CA GLU A 82 3.09 1.50 19.03
C GLU A 82 4.30 1.24 19.95
N ARG A 83 5.21 0.36 19.53
CA ARG A 83 6.48 0.11 20.24
C ARG A 83 7.41 1.33 20.28
N GLU A 84 7.39 2.17 19.25
CA GLU A 84 8.21 3.39 19.20
C GLU A 84 7.62 4.54 20.04
N ASN A 85 6.32 4.49 20.36
CA ASN A 85 5.62 5.49 21.20
C ASN A 85 5.52 5.10 22.69
N ALA A 86 5.84 3.85 23.04
CA ALA A 86 5.84 3.33 24.41
C ALA A 86 7.22 3.49 25.06
#